data_AF-A0A1V5LFU2-F1
#
_entry.id   AF-A0A1V5LFU2-F1
#
_cell.length_a   1.000
_cell.length_b   1.000
_cell.length_c   1.000
_cell.angle_alpha   90.00
_cell.angle_beta   90.00
_cell.angle_gamma   90.00
#
_symmetry.space_group_name_H-M   'P 1'
#
loop_
_entity.id
_entity.type
_entity.pdbx_description
1 polymer ?
#
loop_
_entity_poly.entity_id
_entity_poly.type
_entity_poly.pdbx_seq_one_letter_code
_entity_poly.pdbx_strand_id
1 'polypeptide(L)'
;MAVNGRLDCFALGDVLQVLSLRRASGIVRISGDCAQGEIHLEAGAPVRAGTEGGQAGEDAFFLLLRNSSGEFTFHSQDDLSTTTEATEEAGTPMPRGTEITRRLDALLLQAAHMQTSAST
;
A
#
# COMPACT_ATOMS: atom_id res chain seq x y z
N MET A 1 -7.61 -11.52 0.10
CA MET A 1 -8.13 -12.12 1.35
C MET A 1 -7.57 -11.35 2.53
N ALA A 2 -8.42 -10.75 3.36
CA ALA A 2 -8.01 -10.02 4.57
C ALA A 2 -8.15 -10.90 5.82
N VAL A 3 -7.19 -10.81 6.75
CA VAL A 3 -7.23 -11.51 8.05
C VAL A 3 -7.36 -10.46 9.14
N ASN A 4 -8.44 -10.52 9.93
CA ASN A 4 -8.65 -9.60 11.05
C ASN A 4 -8.90 -10.37 12.35
N GLY A 5 -8.69 -9.71 13.46
CA GLY A 5 -8.93 -10.28 14.78
C GLY A 5 -8.63 -9.31 15.91
N ARG A 6 -8.83 -9.78 17.13
CA ARG A 6 -8.59 -9.02 18.35
C ARG A 6 -7.26 -9.38 19.00
N LEU A 7 -6.55 -8.35 19.47
CA LEU A 7 -5.27 -8.49 20.17
C LEU A 7 -5.41 -9.12 21.55
N ASP A 8 -6.59 -9.04 22.17
CA ASP A 8 -6.86 -9.72 23.46
C ASP A 8 -6.93 -11.25 23.32
N CYS A 9 -7.19 -11.74 22.11
CA CYS A 9 -7.30 -13.17 21.81
C CYS A 9 -5.98 -13.72 21.27
N PHE A 10 -5.27 -12.94 20.46
CA PHE A 10 -4.01 -13.31 19.83
C PHE A 10 -3.04 -12.14 19.94
N ALA A 11 -1.91 -12.35 20.64
CA ALA A 11 -0.89 -11.33 20.71
C ALA A 11 -0.35 -11.00 19.31
N LEU A 12 -0.01 -9.73 19.07
CA LEU A 12 0.46 -9.28 17.76
C LEU A 12 1.70 -10.08 17.30
N GLY A 13 2.57 -10.46 18.22
CA GLY A 13 3.75 -11.30 17.94
C GLY A 13 3.38 -12.66 17.34
N ASP A 14 2.37 -13.34 17.89
CA ASP A 14 1.89 -14.64 17.38
C ASP A 14 1.31 -14.48 15.96
N VAL A 15 0.53 -13.42 15.74
CA VAL A 15 -0.04 -13.11 14.42
C VAL A 15 1.08 -12.92 13.38
N LEU A 16 2.10 -12.12 13.72
CA LEU A 16 3.25 -11.88 12.84
C LEU A 16 4.04 -13.16 12.57
N GLN A 17 4.19 -14.03 13.57
CA GLN A 17 4.85 -15.33 13.40
C GLN A 17 4.08 -16.22 12.42
N VAL A 18 2.75 -16.29 12.51
CA VAL A 18 1.92 -17.04 11.56
C VAL A 18 2.05 -16.49 10.13
N LEU A 19 2.03 -15.17 9.97
CA LEU A 19 2.23 -14.51 8.66
C LEU A 19 3.64 -14.78 8.11
N SER A 20 4.64 -14.84 8.99
CA SER A 20 6.02 -15.18 8.63
C SER A 20 6.15 -16.61 8.11
N LEU A 21 5.53 -17.58 8.79
CA LEU A 21 5.50 -18.98 8.36
C LEU A 21 4.85 -19.18 6.99
N ARG A 22 3.86 -18.35 6.65
CA ARG A 22 3.18 -18.36 5.34
C ARG A 22 3.92 -17.54 4.28
N ARG A 23 5.01 -16.85 4.62
CA ARG A 23 5.70 -15.88 3.77
C ARG A 23 4.77 -14.82 3.18
N ALA A 24 3.79 -14.36 3.98
CA ALA A 24 2.81 -13.40 3.52
C ALA A 24 3.45 -12.01 3.30
N SER A 25 3.06 -11.34 2.22
CA SER A 25 3.42 -9.95 1.92
C SER A 25 2.17 -9.07 2.00
N GLY A 26 2.29 -7.89 2.60
CA GLY A 26 1.16 -6.99 2.78
C GLY A 26 1.30 -6.04 3.96
N ILE A 27 0.19 -5.48 4.42
CA ILE A 27 0.18 -4.47 5.48
C ILE A 27 -0.70 -4.97 6.64
N VAL A 28 -0.15 -4.97 7.85
CA VAL A 28 -0.89 -5.20 9.10
C VAL A 28 -1.20 -3.84 9.70
N ARG A 29 -2.47 -3.46 9.77
CA ARG A 29 -2.95 -2.27 10.49
C ARG A 29 -3.33 -2.67 11.91
N ILE A 30 -2.96 -1.84 12.86
CA ILE A 30 -3.17 -2.07 14.29
C ILE A 30 -3.87 -0.85 14.89
N SER A 31 -4.98 -1.10 15.58
CA SER A 31 -5.67 -0.12 16.41
C SER A 31 -5.72 -0.68 17.83
N GLY A 32 -4.70 -0.36 18.62
CA GLY A 32 -4.53 -0.87 19.98
C GLY A 32 -4.64 0.19 21.07
N ASP A 33 -4.61 -0.26 22.32
CA ASP A 33 -4.71 0.59 23.51
C ASP A 33 -3.51 1.52 23.75
N CYS A 34 -2.31 1.07 23.36
CA CYS A 34 -1.06 1.78 23.60
C CYS A 34 -0.63 2.61 22.39
N ALA A 35 -0.76 2.04 21.18
CA ALA A 35 -0.39 2.71 19.94
C ALA A 35 -1.21 2.20 18.75
N GLN A 36 -1.44 3.08 17.80
CA GLN A 36 -2.08 2.78 16.52
C GLN A 36 -1.07 2.98 15.39
N GLY A 37 -1.17 2.17 14.35
CA GLY A 37 -0.20 2.21 13.25
C GLY A 37 -0.28 1.04 12.30
N GLU A 38 0.81 0.82 11.58
CA GLU A 38 0.92 -0.20 10.56
C GLU A 38 2.31 -0.84 10.51
N ILE A 39 2.34 -2.11 10.09
CA ILE A 39 3.56 -2.89 9.85
C ILE A 39 3.49 -3.44 8.43
N HIS A 40 4.50 -3.17 7.62
CA HIS A 40 4.63 -3.64 6.25
C HIS A 40 5.47 -4.91 6.25
N LEU A 41 4.95 -5.97 5.64
CA LEU A 41 5.57 -7.29 5.52
C LEU A 41 5.95 -7.58 4.08
N GLU A 42 7.15 -8.10 3.86
CA GLU A 42 7.59 -8.68 2.59
C GLU A 42 8.09 -10.11 2.82
N ALA A 43 7.50 -11.07 2.11
CA ALA A 43 7.82 -12.49 2.22
C ALA A 43 7.82 -13.02 3.67
N GLY A 44 6.95 -12.47 4.53
CA GLY A 44 6.84 -12.82 5.94
C GLY A 44 7.80 -12.09 6.88
N ALA A 45 8.60 -11.14 6.39
CA ALA A 45 9.51 -10.33 7.21
C ALA A 45 8.99 -8.88 7.33
N PRO A 46 9.00 -8.28 8.53
CA PRO A 46 8.69 -6.86 8.69
C PRO A 46 9.80 -6.00 8.11
N VAL A 47 9.44 -5.14 7.15
CA VAL A 47 10.38 -4.24 6.46
C VAL A 47 10.21 -2.78 6.86
N ARG A 48 9.00 -2.40 7.30
CA ARG A 48 8.72 -1.08 7.87
C ARG A 48 7.65 -1.18 8.94
N ALA A 49 7.73 -0.27 9.90
CA ALA A 49 6.65 -0.02 10.84
C ALA A 49 6.51 1.50 11.03
N GLY A 50 5.29 1.95 11.28
CA GLY A 50 4.96 3.33 11.55
C GLY A 50 3.79 3.42 12.51
N THR A 51 3.80 4.43 13.37
CA THR A 51 2.67 4.75 14.25
C THR A 51 2.08 6.09 13.88
N GLU A 52 0.79 6.29 14.17
CA GLU A 52 0.14 7.59 13.98
C GLU A 52 0.73 8.69 14.87
N GLY A 53 1.44 8.32 15.94
CA GLY A 53 2.19 9.24 16.80
C GLY A 53 3.47 9.80 16.18
N GLY A 54 3.88 9.31 15.00
CA GLY A 54 5.07 9.77 14.27
C GLY A 54 6.33 8.92 14.49
N GLN A 55 6.28 7.89 15.35
CA GLN A 55 7.36 6.91 15.46
C GLN A 55 7.43 6.04 14.20
N ALA A 56 8.65 5.66 13.79
CA ALA A 56 8.90 4.81 12.63
C ALA A 56 10.02 3.79 12.92
N GLY A 57 10.12 2.75 12.08
CA GLY A 57 11.18 1.74 12.18
C GLY A 57 11.02 0.81 13.37
N GLU A 58 12.14 0.42 13.99
CA GLU A 58 12.16 -0.54 15.09
C GLU A 58 11.42 -0.03 16.33
N ASP A 59 11.53 1.27 16.66
CA ASP A 59 10.79 1.86 17.78
C ASP A 59 9.27 1.75 17.60
N ALA A 60 8.78 2.03 16.39
CA ALA A 60 7.37 1.85 16.06
C ALA A 60 6.96 0.37 16.16
N PHE A 61 7.80 -0.54 15.66
CA PHE A 61 7.54 -1.97 15.71
C PHE A 61 7.39 -2.47 17.15
N PHE A 62 8.35 -2.15 18.02
CA PHE A 62 8.29 -2.56 19.43
C PHE A 62 7.13 -1.88 20.16
N LEU A 63 6.81 -0.63 19.85
CA LEU A 63 5.68 0.06 20.46
C LEU A 63 4.35 -0.61 20.09
N LEU A 64 4.16 -0.96 18.82
CA LEU A 64 2.95 -1.65 18.35
C LEU A 64 2.80 -3.06 18.96
N LEU A 65 3.91 -3.76 19.19
CA LEU A 65 3.94 -5.06 19.87
C LEU A 65 3.51 -5.00 21.34
N ARG A 66 3.54 -3.83 21.99
CA ARG A 66 3.14 -3.68 23.39
C ARG A 66 1.63 -3.60 23.59
N ASN A 67 0.85 -3.42 22.52
CA ASN A 67 -0.61 -3.44 22.61
C ASN A 67 -1.08 -4.80 23.15
N SER A 68 -1.87 -4.75 24.22
CA SER A 68 -2.43 -5.96 24.85
C SER A 68 -3.90 -6.19 24.47
N SER A 69 -4.53 -5.16 23.90
CA SER A 69 -5.93 -5.13 23.52
C SER A 69 -6.14 -4.29 22.25
N GLY A 70 -7.31 -4.44 21.64
CA GLY A 70 -7.67 -3.76 20.39
C GLY A 70 -7.77 -4.72 19.20
N GLU A 71 -7.59 -4.20 18.00
CA GLU A 71 -7.85 -4.93 16.75
C GLU A 71 -6.65 -4.85 15.80
N PHE A 72 -6.48 -5.91 15.02
CA PHE A 72 -5.55 -5.94 13.89
C PHE A 72 -6.28 -6.34 12.62
N THR A 73 -5.80 -5.82 11.48
CA THR A 73 -6.26 -6.23 10.16
C THR A 73 -5.07 -6.34 9.22
N PHE A 74 -4.91 -7.49 8.59
CA PHE A 74 -3.92 -7.75 7.56
C PHE A 74 -4.57 -7.68 6.17
N HIS A 75 -3.96 -6.89 5.30
CA HIS A 75 -4.29 -6.80 3.88
C HIS A 75 -3.13 -7.37 3.06
N SER A 76 -3.38 -8.49 2.36
CA SER A 76 -2.40 -9.07 1.43
C SER A 76 -2.16 -8.15 0.25
N GLN A 77 -0.93 -8.12 -0.25
CA GLN A 77 -0.57 -7.35 -1.44
C GLN A 77 -1.40 -7.75 -2.68
N ASP A 78 -1.71 -9.04 -2.86
CA ASP A 78 -2.61 -9.53 -3.92
C ASP A 78 -4.03 -8.90 -3.86
N ASP A 79 -4.50 -8.51 -2.67
CA ASP A 79 -5.83 -7.92 -2.49
C ASP A 79 -5.87 -6.43 -2.88
N LEU A 80 -4.73 -5.74 -2.74
CA LEU A 80 -4.61 -4.32 -3.12
C LEU A 80 -4.54 -4.11 -4.64
N SER A 81 -4.32 -5.17 -5.43
CA SER A 81 -4.28 -5.10 -6.90
C SER A 81 -5.67 -5.08 -7.56
N THR A 82 -6.76 -5.31 -6.82
CA THR A 82 -8.13 -5.44 -7.39
C THR A 82 -8.96 -4.16 -7.47
N THR A 83 -8.38 -2.96 -7.32
CA THR A 83 -9.08 -1.72 -7.72
C THR A 83 -8.58 -1.22 -9.08
N THR A 84 -8.91 -1.97 -10.14
CA THR A 84 -9.19 -1.47 -11.50
C THR A 84 -9.78 -2.63 -12.32
N GLU A 85 -11.02 -3.00 -12.00
CA GLU A 85 -11.90 -3.76 -12.89
C GLU A 85 -13.25 -3.02 -12.79
N ALA A 86 -13.43 -1.95 -13.57
CA ALA A 86 -14.13 -2.03 -14.85
C ALA A 86 -15.45 -2.81 -14.70
N THR A 87 -16.52 -2.07 -14.39
CA THR A 87 -17.90 -2.52 -14.53
C THR A 87 -18.16 -2.87 -16.00
N GLU A 88 -18.02 -4.14 -16.36
CA GLU A 88 -18.42 -4.69 -17.66
C GLU A 88 -19.87 -5.18 -17.53
N GLU A 89 -20.82 -4.25 -17.64
CA GLU A 89 -22.21 -4.55 -17.99
C GLU A 89 -22.33 -4.46 -19.52
N ALA A 90 -22.87 -5.52 -20.11
CA ALA A 90 -22.94 -5.75 -21.55
C ALA A 90 -23.51 -4.56 -22.36
N GLY A 91 -22.76 -4.13 -23.38
CA GLY A 91 -23.33 -3.29 -24.44
C GLY A 91 -22.33 -2.44 -25.23
N THR A 92 -21.79 -3.02 -26.31
CA THR A 92 -21.17 -2.33 -27.47
C THR A 92 -19.72 -1.83 -27.28
N PRO A 93 -18.74 -2.38 -28.00
CA PRO A 93 -17.37 -1.87 -27.97
C PRO A 93 -17.27 -0.55 -28.74
N MET A 94 -16.81 0.51 -28.06
CA MET A 94 -16.38 1.76 -28.66
C MET A 94 -14.97 2.09 -28.12
N PRO A 95 -13.99 2.47 -28.96
CA PRO A 95 -12.63 2.70 -28.49
C PRO A 95 -12.53 4.11 -27.90
N ARG A 96 -12.27 4.21 -26.59
CA ARG A 96 -11.90 5.48 -25.96
C ARG A 96 -10.68 5.32 -25.06
N GLY A 97 -9.56 5.82 -25.59
CA GLY A 97 -8.60 6.65 -24.88
C GLY A 97 -7.91 6.04 -23.66
N THR A 98 -6.82 5.33 -23.89
CA THR A 98 -5.79 5.01 -22.90
C THR A 98 -5.19 6.30 -22.35
N GLU A 99 -5.61 6.71 -21.15
CA GLU A 99 -5.06 7.85 -20.41
C GLU A 99 -4.12 7.39 -19.30
N ILE A 100 -2.94 6.84 -19.64
CA ILE A 100 -1.75 6.90 -18.79
C ILE A 100 -0.49 6.97 -19.68
N THR A 101 -0.15 8.16 -20.19
CA THR A 101 1.24 8.65 -20.42
C THR A 101 1.18 10.06 -21.01
N ARG A 102 0.85 11.06 -20.17
CA ARG A 102 1.01 12.47 -20.55
C ARG A 102 1.82 13.20 -19.50
N ARG A 103 3.15 13.08 -19.57
CA ARG A 103 4.04 14.10 -18.98
C ARG A 103 5.48 14.19 -19.50
N LEU A 104 5.88 13.46 -20.55
CA LEU A 104 7.24 13.59 -21.11
C LEU A 104 7.34 14.08 -22.57
N ASP A 105 6.29 13.92 -23.40
CA ASP A 105 6.35 14.33 -24.82
C ASP A 105 6.24 15.85 -25.06
N ALA A 106 5.64 16.60 -24.13
CA ALA A 106 5.38 18.04 -24.32
C ALA A 106 6.64 18.92 -24.31
N LEU A 107 7.76 18.43 -23.73
CA LEU A 107 9.00 19.20 -23.64
C LEU A 107 9.90 19.07 -24.88
N LEU A 108 9.71 18.04 -25.71
CA LEU A 108 10.50 17.86 -26.95
C LEU A 108 9.96 18.66 -28.14
N LEU A 109 8.67 19.00 -28.16
CA LEU A 109 8.06 19.74 -29.28
C LEU A 109 8.21 21.27 -29.18
N GLN A 110 8.44 21.82 -27.98
CA GLN A 110 8.71 23.26 -27.80
C GLN A 110 10.14 23.67 -28.22
N ALA A 111 11.10 22.74 -28.21
CA ALA A 111 12.47 23.02 -28.67
C ALA A 111 12.58 23.14 -30.20
N ALA A 112 11.63 22.58 -30.96
CA ALA A 112 11.68 22.58 -32.42
C ALA A 112 11.14 23.86 -33.08
N HIS A 113 10.32 24.66 -32.40
CA HIS A 113 9.67 25.84 -33.01
C HIS A 113 10.38 27.18 -32.78
N MET A 114 11.47 27.25 -31.99
CA MET A 114 12.20 28.50 -31.79
C MET A 114 13.35 28.76 -32.80
N GLN A 115 13.55 27.91 -33.82
CA GLN A 115 14.65 28.10 -34.80
C GLN A 115 14.23 28.49 -36.23
N THR A 116 12.95 28.81 -36.51
CA THR A 116 12.51 29.19 -37.88
C THR A 116 11.75 30.52 -37.93
N SER A 117 12.22 31.53 -37.21
CA SER A 117 11.81 32.93 -37.43
C SER A 117 12.96 33.87 -37.15
N ALA A 118 14.03 33.73 -37.93
CA ALA A 118 15.09 34.72 -38.08
C ALA A 118 15.68 34.63 -39.50
N SER A 119 14.88 34.99 -40.51
CA SER A 119 15.35 35.41 -41.84
C SER A 119 14.17 35.97 -42.63
N THR A 120 13.91 37.26 -42.50
CA THR A 120 13.75 38.24 -43.58
C THR A 120 13.74 39.63 -42.94
#